data_AF-A0A9Q5B320-F1
#
_entry.id   AF-A0A9Q5B320-F1
#
_cell.length_a   1.000
_cell.length_b   1.000
_cell.length_c   1.000
_cell.angle_alpha   90.00
_cell.angle_beta   90.00
_cell.angle_gamma   90.00
#
_symmetry.space_group_name_H-M   'P 1'
#
loop_
_entity.id
_entity.type
_entity.pdbx_description
1 polymer ?
#
loop_
_entity_poly.entity_id
_entity_poly.type
_entity_poly.pdbx_seq_one_letter_code
_entity_poly.pdbx_strand_id
1 'polypeptide(L)'
;MEYLSKSAYAASRNWSKPWVSKLAKQGRLVLTPAGLVDVAATNALIDKTSDPSKASVSVRHEQERASKGHPSADPIGPAAFLQAAPGDLSEPGGLRPDFHKARARREHFNAMTVEADFYKNQGTLVEMSAVDEAAYTTGRLLRDLLLAVPTQIAPELAAMTDAWGIEKHLMASIRRALEDAERISTADLRHSLSIKKDNHAE
;
A
#
# COMPACT_ATOMS: atom_id res chain seq x y z
N MET A 1 -11.67 -6.43 -41.90
CA MET A 1 -12.58 -5.94 -40.85
C MET A 1 -13.88 -6.69 -41.03
N GLU A 2 -14.14 -7.65 -40.14
CA GLU A 2 -15.33 -8.48 -40.22
C GLU A 2 -16.43 -7.86 -39.36
N TYR A 3 -17.56 -7.53 -40.00
CA TYR A 3 -18.72 -6.96 -39.33
C TYR A 3 -19.82 -8.00 -39.28
N LEU A 4 -20.16 -8.47 -38.08
CA LEU A 4 -21.15 -9.51 -37.88
C LEU A 4 -22.38 -8.95 -37.17
N SER A 5 -23.55 -9.49 -37.47
CA SER A 5 -24.73 -9.21 -36.64
C SER A 5 -24.51 -9.77 -35.23
N LYS A 6 -25.20 -9.22 -34.22
CA LYS A 6 -25.06 -9.67 -32.81
C LYS A 6 -25.27 -11.18 -32.65
N SER A 7 -26.18 -11.77 -33.43
CA SER A 7 -26.43 -13.22 -33.43
C SER A 7 -25.35 -14.02 -34.15
N ALA A 8 -24.81 -13.52 -35.26
CA ALA A 8 -23.70 -14.16 -35.97
C ALA A 8 -22.40 -14.12 -35.16
N TYR A 9 -22.14 -13.01 -34.46
CA TYR A 9 -21.00 -12.89 -33.53
C TYR A 9 -21.15 -13.80 -32.30
N ALA A 10 -22.36 -13.97 -31.79
CA ALA A 10 -22.64 -14.93 -30.74
C ALA A 10 -22.33 -16.36 -31.21
N ALA A 11 -22.83 -16.74 -32.40
CA ALA A 11 -22.62 -18.08 -32.97
C ALA A 11 -21.14 -18.37 -33.27
N SER A 12 -20.39 -17.42 -33.82
CA SER A 12 -18.97 -17.63 -34.17
C SER A 12 -18.07 -17.85 -32.94
N ARG A 13 -18.46 -17.32 -31.78
CA ARG A 13 -17.75 -17.50 -30.50
C ARG A 13 -18.39 -18.55 -29.58
N ASN A 14 -19.43 -19.25 -30.07
CA ASN A 14 -20.25 -20.18 -29.28
C ASN A 14 -20.93 -19.52 -28.06
N TRP A 15 -21.14 -18.21 -28.08
CA TRP A 15 -21.74 -17.44 -27.00
C TRP A 15 -23.26 -17.38 -27.09
N SER A 16 -23.93 -17.24 -25.95
CA SER A 16 -25.38 -17.07 -25.93
C SER A 16 -25.80 -15.64 -26.36
N LYS A 17 -26.93 -15.52 -27.08
CA LYS A 17 -27.49 -14.21 -27.50
C LYS A 17 -27.73 -13.24 -26.31
N PRO A 18 -28.17 -13.70 -25.12
CA PRO A 18 -28.28 -12.85 -23.94
C PRO A 18 -26.92 -12.29 -23.46
N TRP A 19 -25.85 -13.07 -23.62
CA TRP A 19 -24.50 -12.67 -23.20
C TRP A 19 -23.93 -11.55 -24.07
N VAL A 20 -24.11 -11.61 -25.39
CA VAL A 20 -23.74 -10.51 -26.31
C VAL A 20 -24.57 -9.26 -26.03
N SER A 21 -25.83 -9.43 -25.66
CA SER A 21 -26.69 -8.31 -25.22
C SER A 21 -26.21 -7.69 -23.90
N LYS A 22 -25.69 -8.50 -22.98
CA LYS A 22 -25.06 -8.04 -21.73
C LYS A 22 -23.77 -7.27 -22.01
N LEU A 23 -22.92 -7.72 -22.94
CA LEU A 23 -21.72 -6.97 -23.35
C LEU A 23 -22.07 -5.59 -23.95
N ALA A 24 -23.12 -5.53 -24.76
CA ALA A 24 -23.61 -4.28 -25.34
C ALA A 24 -24.05 -3.30 -24.24
N LYS A 25 -24.85 -3.76 -23.27
CA LYS A 25 -25.25 -2.96 -22.09
C LYS A 25 -24.04 -2.53 -21.24
N GLN A 26 -23.00 -3.36 -21.22
CA GLN A 26 -21.75 -3.06 -20.55
C GLN A 26 -20.80 -2.20 -21.40
N GLY A 27 -21.17 -1.67 -22.57
CA GLY A 27 -20.28 -0.82 -23.38
C GLY A 27 -18.98 -1.51 -23.81
N ARG A 28 -18.95 -2.85 -23.84
CA ARG A 28 -17.79 -3.68 -24.23
C ARG A 28 -17.93 -4.28 -25.63
N LEU A 29 -18.91 -3.80 -26.38
CA LEU A 29 -19.23 -4.21 -27.73
C LEU A 29 -19.09 -2.99 -28.65
N VAL A 30 -18.22 -3.06 -29.65
CA VAL A 30 -18.04 -1.97 -30.61
C VAL A 30 -19.04 -2.18 -31.75
N LEU A 31 -20.01 -1.28 -31.84
CA LEU A 31 -21.02 -1.28 -32.89
C LEU A 31 -20.68 -0.22 -33.94
N THR A 32 -20.79 -0.60 -35.21
CA THR A 32 -20.76 0.33 -36.35
C THR A 32 -22.06 1.13 -36.44
N PRO A 33 -22.09 2.26 -37.18
CA PRO A 33 -23.31 3.05 -37.39
C PRO A 33 -24.48 2.27 -38.00
N ALA A 34 -24.18 1.17 -38.71
CA ALA A 34 -25.15 0.23 -39.28
C ALA A 34 -25.68 -0.82 -38.27
N GLY A 35 -25.26 -0.76 -36.99
CA GLY A 35 -25.69 -1.69 -35.94
C GLY A 35 -25.00 -3.06 -35.97
N LEU A 36 -23.96 -3.24 -36.79
CA LEU A 36 -23.15 -4.46 -36.87
C LEU A 36 -21.96 -4.41 -35.90
N VAL A 37 -21.60 -5.56 -35.33
CA VAL A 37 -20.48 -5.73 -34.39
C VAL A 37 -19.17 -5.76 -35.15
N ASP A 38 -18.24 -4.87 -34.80
CA ASP A 38 -16.84 -4.99 -35.22
C ASP A 38 -16.17 -6.08 -34.37
N VAL A 39 -15.92 -7.22 -35.00
CA VAL A 39 -15.38 -8.41 -34.34
C VAL A 39 -14.01 -8.13 -33.75
N ALA A 40 -13.13 -7.46 -34.50
CA ALA A 40 -11.74 -7.23 -34.11
C ALA A 40 -11.65 -6.22 -32.96
N ALA A 41 -12.35 -5.09 -33.08
CA ALA A 41 -12.35 -4.05 -32.04
C ALA A 41 -13.04 -4.52 -30.75
N THR A 42 -14.11 -5.31 -30.87
CA THR A 42 -14.82 -5.89 -29.72
C THR A 42 -13.95 -6.91 -28.98
N ASN A 43 -13.28 -7.82 -29.70
CA ASN A 43 -12.37 -8.80 -29.08
C ASN A 43 -11.23 -8.09 -28.34
N ALA A 44 -10.59 -7.10 -28.98
CA ALA A 44 -9.52 -6.33 -28.35
C ALA A 44 -10.00 -5.57 -27.10
N LEU A 45 -11.24 -5.07 -27.09
CA LEU A 45 -11.82 -4.40 -25.93
C LEU A 45 -12.14 -5.38 -24.79
N ILE A 46 -12.63 -6.58 -25.12
CA ILE A 46 -12.86 -7.66 -24.15
C ILE A 46 -11.55 -8.10 -23.53
N ASP A 47 -10.52 -8.37 -24.33
CA ASP A 47 -9.21 -8.81 -23.86
C ASP A 47 -8.54 -7.76 -22.95
N LYS A 48 -8.64 -6.47 -23.32
CA LYS A 48 -8.12 -5.35 -22.50
C LYS A 48 -8.84 -5.14 -21.17
N THR A 49 -10.04 -5.69 -21.00
CA THR A 49 -10.88 -5.45 -19.82
C THR A 49 -11.17 -6.72 -19.03
N SER A 50 -10.73 -7.88 -19.52
CA SER A 50 -10.99 -9.18 -18.90
C SER A 50 -10.01 -9.40 -17.74
N ASP A 51 -10.54 -9.72 -16.55
CA ASP A 51 -9.73 -10.02 -15.37
C ASP A 51 -9.41 -11.52 -15.32
N PRO A 52 -8.16 -11.94 -15.59
CA PRO A 52 -7.78 -13.36 -15.57
C PRO A 52 -7.87 -13.99 -14.18
N SER A 53 -7.83 -13.21 -13.09
CA SER A 53 -7.92 -13.74 -11.72
C SER A 53 -9.33 -14.21 -11.32
N LYS A 54 -10.35 -13.89 -12.12
CA LYS A 54 -11.73 -14.40 -11.95
C LYS A 54 -11.98 -15.71 -12.73
N ALA A 55 -10.95 -16.30 -13.34
CA ALA A 55 -11.05 -17.57 -14.08
C ALA A 55 -11.40 -18.76 -13.21
N SER A 56 -10.90 -18.81 -11.99
CA SER A 56 -11.23 -19.88 -11.05
C SER A 56 -12.69 -19.77 -10.57
N VAL A 57 -13.19 -18.55 -10.40
CA VAL A 57 -14.58 -18.26 -9.98
C VAL A 57 -15.56 -18.64 -11.09
N SER A 58 -15.20 -18.37 -12.35
CA SER A 58 -16.02 -18.72 -13.50
C SER A 58 -16.17 -20.23 -13.67
N VAL A 59 -15.07 -20.99 -13.51
CA VAL A 59 -15.07 -22.46 -13.52
C VAL A 59 -15.92 -23.02 -12.37
N ARG A 60 -15.82 -22.44 -11.16
CA ARG A 60 -16.61 -22.88 -10.00
C ARG A 60 -18.11 -22.65 -10.18
N HIS A 61 -18.53 -21.52 -10.74
CA HIS A 61 -19.94 -21.27 -11.04
C HIS A 61 -20.48 -22.13 -12.19
N GLU A 62 -19.64 -22.52 -13.14
CA GLU A 62 -20.02 -23.45 -14.20
C GLU A 62 -20.27 -24.86 -13.63
N GLN A 63 -19.38 -25.32 -12.75
CA GLN A 63 -19.55 -26.57 -12.02
C GLN A 63 -20.79 -26.57 -11.11
N GLU A 64 -21.09 -25.43 -10.47
CA GLU A 64 -22.27 -25.28 -9.60
C GLU A 64 -23.59 -25.23 -10.40
N ARG A 65 -23.57 -24.72 -11.63
CA ARG A 65 -24.74 -24.77 -12.53
C ARG A 65 -24.96 -26.17 -13.11
N ALA A 66 -23.88 -26.90 -13.40
CA ALA A 66 -23.95 -28.29 -13.83
C ALA A 66 -24.50 -29.23 -12.73
N SER A 67 -24.18 -28.97 -11.46
CA SER A 67 -24.64 -29.80 -10.33
C SER A 67 -26.10 -29.56 -9.92
N LYS A 68 -26.67 -28.38 -10.24
CA LYS A 68 -28.05 -28.00 -9.88
C LYS A 68 -29.12 -28.37 -10.93
N GLY A 69 -28.77 -29.14 -11.97
CA GLY A 69 -29.74 -29.85 -12.82
C GLY A 69 -30.83 -28.99 -13.49
N HIS A 70 -30.52 -27.77 -13.92
CA HIS A 70 -31.43 -27.02 -14.80
C HIS A 70 -31.37 -27.58 -16.22
N PRO A 71 -32.50 -27.98 -16.85
CA PRO A 71 -32.50 -28.50 -18.20
C PRO A 71 -32.10 -27.41 -19.20
N SER A 72 -31.09 -27.73 -19.99
CA SER A 72 -30.48 -26.90 -21.01
C SER A 72 -31.38 -26.70 -22.24
N ALA A 73 -31.50 -25.45 -22.69
CA ALA A 73 -31.74 -25.12 -24.10
C ALA A 73 -30.64 -24.13 -24.57
N ASP A 74 -29.63 -24.68 -25.26
CA ASP A 74 -28.57 -24.07 -26.11
C ASP A 74 -27.53 -23.07 -25.51
N PRO A 75 -26.37 -22.83 -26.18
CA PRO A 75 -25.07 -23.48 -26.00
C PRO A 75 -24.04 -22.64 -25.17
N ILE A 76 -22.89 -23.28 -24.91
CA ILE A 76 -21.78 -22.94 -23.99
C ILE A 76 -21.11 -21.58 -24.29
N GLY A 77 -21.55 -20.51 -23.62
CA GLY A 77 -20.70 -19.33 -23.43
C GLY A 77 -19.54 -19.65 -22.47
N PRO A 78 -18.33 -19.07 -22.64
CA PRO A 78 -17.23 -19.25 -21.72
C PRO A 78 -17.72 -18.77 -20.35
N ALA A 79 -17.48 -19.67 -19.41
CA ALA A 79 -17.65 -19.60 -17.97
C ALA A 79 -17.84 -18.17 -17.43
N ALA A 80 -18.73 -18.03 -16.45
CA ALA A 80 -19.08 -16.78 -15.77
C ALA A 80 -17.88 -15.95 -15.25
N PHE A 81 -17.22 -15.18 -16.11
CA PHE A 81 -16.06 -14.34 -15.77
C PHE A 81 -16.42 -12.95 -15.26
N LEU A 82 -17.71 -12.61 -15.13
CA LEU A 82 -18.12 -11.23 -14.89
C LEU A 82 -19.26 -11.15 -13.87
N GLN A 83 -18.94 -11.51 -12.63
CA GLN A 83 -19.61 -10.95 -11.46
C GLN A 83 -18.69 -9.85 -10.92
N ALA A 84 -18.82 -8.66 -11.50
CA ALA A 84 -18.48 -7.44 -10.79
C ALA A 84 -19.43 -7.37 -9.59
N ALA A 85 -18.88 -7.13 -8.40
CA ALA A 85 -19.68 -6.84 -7.22
C ALA A 85 -20.65 -5.67 -7.52
N PRO A 86 -21.84 -5.63 -6.91
CA PRO A 86 -22.76 -4.52 -7.09
C PRO A 86 -22.15 -3.28 -6.43
N GLY A 87 -21.51 -2.44 -7.24
CA GLY A 87 -20.98 -1.14 -6.86
C GLY A 87 -21.39 -0.13 -7.92
N ASP A 88 -22.49 0.55 -7.62
CA ASP A 88 -23.07 1.76 -8.20
C ASP A 88 -23.24 1.88 -9.72
N LEU A 89 -24.49 2.08 -10.12
CA LEU A 89 -24.93 2.41 -11.46
C LEU A 89 -25.12 3.93 -11.52
N SER A 90 -24.26 4.67 -12.22
CA SER A 90 -24.62 5.92 -12.93
C SER A 90 -23.44 6.48 -13.74
N GLU A 91 -23.63 6.56 -15.06
CA GLU A 91 -23.08 7.53 -16.04
C GLU A 91 -22.81 6.83 -17.40
N PRO A 92 -23.64 7.08 -18.43
CA PRO A 92 -23.38 6.63 -19.80
C PRO A 92 -22.52 7.66 -20.53
N GLY A 93 -21.19 7.44 -20.60
CA GLY A 93 -20.34 8.27 -21.48
C GLY A 93 -18.85 8.34 -21.15
N GLY A 94 -18.42 8.00 -19.93
CA GLY A 94 -17.00 8.00 -19.57
C GLY A 94 -16.30 6.70 -19.94
N LEU A 95 -15.19 6.77 -20.68
CA LEU A 95 -14.21 5.68 -20.79
C LEU A 95 -13.98 5.09 -19.39
N ARG A 96 -14.42 3.85 -19.17
CA ARG A 96 -14.25 3.17 -17.87
C ARG A 96 -12.80 3.30 -17.42
N PRO A 97 -12.54 3.75 -16.18
CA PRO A 97 -11.19 3.78 -15.63
C PRO A 97 -10.54 2.42 -15.84
N ASP A 98 -9.36 2.42 -16.47
CA ASP A 98 -8.62 1.22 -16.85
C ASP A 98 -8.30 0.41 -15.59
N PHE A 99 -9.17 -0.56 -15.28
CA PHE A 99 -9.16 -1.34 -14.04
C PHE A 99 -7.82 -2.04 -13.83
N HIS A 100 -7.18 -2.47 -14.92
CA HIS A 100 -5.85 -3.07 -14.89
C HIS A 100 -4.79 -2.06 -14.46
N LYS A 101 -4.84 -0.82 -14.95
CA LYS A 101 -3.93 0.24 -14.50
C LYS A 101 -4.16 0.61 -13.03
N ALA A 102 -5.42 0.69 -12.59
CA ALA A 102 -5.72 0.97 -11.19
C ALA A 102 -5.24 -0.17 -10.27
N ARG A 103 -5.47 -1.43 -10.67
CA ARG A 103 -5.00 -2.62 -9.95
C ARG A 103 -3.47 -2.72 -9.93
N ALA A 104 -2.81 -2.47 -11.06
CA ALA A 104 -1.35 -2.47 -11.14
C ALA A 104 -0.72 -1.41 -10.24
N ARG A 105 -1.28 -0.19 -10.20
CA ARG A 105 -0.83 0.85 -9.26
C ARG A 105 -1.01 0.43 -7.80
N ARG A 106 -2.16 -0.15 -7.45
CA ARG A 106 -2.40 -0.64 -6.09
C ARG A 106 -1.40 -1.73 -5.70
N GLU A 107 -1.18 -2.69 -6.59
CA GLU A 107 -0.23 -3.77 -6.34
C GLU A 107 1.21 -3.26 -6.19
N HIS A 108 1.59 -2.27 -7.00
CA HIS A 108 2.90 -1.63 -6.91
C HIS A 108 3.12 -0.94 -5.55
N PHE A 109 2.16 -0.13 -5.08
CA PHE A 109 2.28 0.52 -3.78
C PHE A 109 2.20 -0.47 -2.62
N ASN A 110 1.41 -1.54 -2.75
CA ASN A 110 1.41 -2.64 -1.78
C ASN A 110 2.79 -3.30 -1.70
N ALA A 111 3.41 -3.60 -2.85
CA ALA A 111 4.75 -4.17 -2.89
C ALA A 111 5.79 -3.23 -2.24
N MET A 112 5.74 -1.93 -2.54
CA MET A 112 6.61 -0.92 -1.92
C MET A 112 6.40 -0.83 -0.40
N THR A 113 5.17 -0.97 0.08
CA THR A 113 4.87 -0.96 1.52
C THR A 113 5.48 -2.18 2.20
N VAL A 114 5.29 -3.37 1.62
CA VAL A 114 5.87 -4.62 2.11
C VAL A 114 7.40 -4.56 2.13
N GLU A 115 8.01 -3.96 1.10
CA GLU A 115 9.46 -3.75 1.05
C GLU A 115 9.94 -2.78 2.15
N ALA A 116 9.24 -1.66 2.36
CA ALA A 116 9.56 -0.73 3.43
C ALA A 116 9.46 -1.38 4.82
N ASP A 117 8.42 -2.20 5.05
CA ASP A 117 8.24 -2.91 6.31
C ASP A 117 9.28 -4.01 6.51
N PHE A 118 9.71 -4.68 5.43
CA PHE A 118 10.84 -5.59 5.47
C PHE A 118 12.13 -4.90 5.94
N TYR A 119 12.46 -3.73 5.37
CA TYR A 119 13.65 -2.97 5.80
C TYR A 119 13.54 -2.38 7.21
N LYS A 120 12.34 -1.98 7.65
CA LYS A 120 12.10 -1.58 9.05
C LYS A 120 12.33 -2.74 10.01
N ASN A 121 11.83 -3.94 9.68
CA ASN A 121 11.98 -5.13 10.51
C ASN A 121 13.44 -5.60 10.59
N GLN A 122 14.23 -5.38 9.54
CA GLN A 122 15.67 -5.61 9.56
C GLN A 122 16.46 -4.51 10.30
N GLY A 123 15.82 -3.43 10.73
CA GLY A 123 16.45 -2.31 11.42
C GLY A 123 17.27 -1.40 10.50
N THR A 124 17.10 -1.49 9.17
CA THR A 124 17.79 -0.62 8.21
C THR A 124 17.08 0.72 8.02
N LEU A 125 15.75 0.75 8.18
CA LEU A 125 14.94 1.95 8.05
C LEU A 125 14.26 2.30 9.37
N VAL A 126 14.29 3.59 9.73
CA VAL A 126 13.60 4.16 10.91
C VAL A 126 12.73 5.33 10.49
N GLU A 127 11.72 5.63 11.29
CA GLU A 127 10.83 6.76 11.05
C GLU A 127 11.55 8.07 11.41
N MET A 128 11.56 9.02 10.48
CA MET A 128 12.40 10.22 10.58
C MET A 128 11.99 11.12 11.76
N SER A 129 10.69 11.32 12.00
CA SER A 129 10.24 12.17 13.10
C SER A 129 10.60 11.58 14.48
N ALA A 130 10.67 10.26 14.62
CA ALA A 130 11.14 9.59 15.84
C ALA A 130 12.59 9.92 16.15
N VAL A 131 13.44 9.89 15.12
CA VAL A 131 14.87 10.22 15.25
C VAL A 131 15.05 11.69 15.58
N ASP A 132 14.31 12.56 14.90
CA ASP A 132 14.41 14.01 15.08
C ASP A 132 13.97 14.45 16.49
N GLU A 133 12.85 13.90 16.97
CA GLU A 133 12.35 14.13 18.33
C GLU A 133 13.32 13.60 19.40
N ALA A 134 13.84 12.39 19.21
CA ALA A 134 14.80 11.79 20.14
C ALA A 134 16.13 12.57 20.16
N ALA A 135 16.62 13.02 19.00
CA ALA A 135 17.82 13.84 18.88
C ALA A 135 17.64 15.20 19.57
N TYR A 136 16.49 15.87 19.36
CA TYR A 136 16.17 17.14 19.99
C TYR A 136 16.09 17.01 21.52
N THR A 137 15.39 15.97 22.01
CA THR A 137 15.25 15.70 23.43
C THR A 137 16.60 15.40 24.08
N THR A 138 17.44 14.58 23.42
CA THR A 138 18.80 14.27 23.85
C THR A 138 19.68 15.52 23.93
N GLY A 139 19.65 16.37 22.89
CA GLY A 139 20.41 17.61 22.87
C GLY A 139 20.00 18.59 23.98
N ARG A 140 18.69 18.67 24.26
CA ARG A 140 18.17 19.47 25.38
C ARG A 140 18.66 18.95 26.73
N LEU A 141 18.57 17.64 26.95
CA LEU A 141 19.05 17.00 28.18
C LEU A 141 20.56 17.23 28.40
N LEU A 142 21.37 17.04 27.36
CA LEU A 142 22.82 17.30 27.41
C LEU A 142 23.11 18.76 27.81
N ARG A 143 22.44 19.71 27.17
CA ARG A 143 22.59 21.13 27.48
C ARG A 143 22.22 21.43 28.93
N ASP A 144 21.07 20.93 29.37
CA ASP A 144 20.55 21.20 30.72
C ASP A 144 21.48 20.60 31.80
N LEU A 145 22.05 19.41 31.56
CA LEU A 145 23.06 18.80 32.44
C LEU A 145 24.35 19.62 32.49
N LEU A 146 24.89 20.05 31.35
CA LEU A 146 26.11 20.86 31.31
C LEU A 146 25.94 22.22 31.98
N LEU A 147 24.80 22.89 31.77
CA LEU A 147 24.51 24.17 32.40
C LEU A 147 24.21 24.06 33.89
N ALA A 148 23.88 22.87 34.39
CA ALA A 148 23.74 22.63 35.83
C ALA A 148 25.10 22.50 36.55
N VAL A 149 26.16 22.04 35.87
CA VAL A 149 27.48 21.80 36.48
C VAL A 149 28.00 23.01 37.29
N PRO A 150 28.02 24.25 36.76
CA PRO A 150 28.56 25.39 37.50
C PRO A 150 27.84 25.63 38.84
N THR A 151 26.51 25.50 38.85
CA THR A 151 25.71 25.68 40.08
C THR A 151 25.98 24.62 41.13
N GLN A 152 26.32 23.40 40.72
CA GLN A 152 26.62 22.29 41.64
C GLN A 152 28.01 22.42 42.27
N ILE A 153 29.01 22.82 41.48
CA ILE A 153 30.41 22.82 41.93
C ILE A 153 30.91 24.19 42.40
N ALA A 154 30.16 25.27 42.18
CA ALA A 154 30.59 26.62 42.57
C ALA A 154 30.99 26.76 44.05
N PRO A 155 30.28 26.18 45.04
CA PRO A 155 30.69 26.25 46.45
C PRO A 155 32.01 25.52 46.72
N GLU A 156 32.23 24.37 46.06
CA GLU A 156 33.46 23.59 46.18
C GLU A 156 34.63 24.35 45.55
N LEU A 157 34.45 24.88 44.34
CA LEU A 157 35.45 25.69 43.65
C LEU A 157 35.80 26.96 44.43
N ALA A 158 34.84 27.61 45.07
CA ALA A 158 35.09 28.82 45.88
C ALA A 158 35.97 28.56 47.10
N ALA A 159 35.99 27.32 47.61
CA ALA A 159 36.84 26.91 48.73
C ALA A 159 38.25 26.46 48.30
N MET A 160 38.48 26.23 47.00
CA MET A 160 39.75 25.76 46.47
C MET A 160 40.71 26.92 46.22
N THR A 161 41.99 26.72 46.55
CA THR A 161 43.04 27.74 46.38
C THR A 161 44.10 27.37 45.35
N ASP A 162 44.16 26.10 44.95
CA ASP A 162 45.12 25.59 43.96
C ASP A 162 44.50 25.53 42.56
N ALA A 163 45.17 26.16 41.59
CA ALA A 163 44.69 26.25 40.22
C ALA A 163 44.61 24.88 39.53
N TRP A 164 45.59 24.00 39.76
CA TRP A 164 45.58 22.65 39.17
C TRP A 164 44.44 21.80 39.74
N GLY A 165 44.21 21.87 41.04
CA GLY A 165 43.07 21.25 41.69
C GLY A 165 41.74 21.71 41.08
N ILE A 166 41.57 23.03 40.88
CA ILE A 166 40.36 23.62 40.28
C ILE A 166 40.13 23.05 38.88
N GLU A 167 41.15 23.07 38.01
CA GLU A 167 41.04 22.54 36.65
C GLU A 167 40.68 21.05 36.64
N LYS A 168 41.36 20.25 37.48
CA LYS A 168 41.10 18.81 37.61
C LYS A 168 39.66 18.55 38.06
N HIS A 169 39.17 19.28 39.06
CA HIS A 169 37.82 19.11 39.57
C HIS A 169 36.78 19.53 38.52
N LEU A 170 36.98 20.66 37.86
CA LEU A 170 36.11 21.12 36.77
C LEU A 170 36.02 20.10 35.64
N MET A 171 37.16 19.59 35.17
CA MET A 171 37.19 18.56 34.13
C MET A 171 36.48 17.27 34.56
N ALA A 172 36.70 16.82 35.80
CA ALA A 172 36.04 15.62 36.31
C ALA A 172 34.52 15.78 36.34
N SER A 173 34.03 16.95 36.76
CA SER A 173 32.60 17.26 36.82
C SER A 173 31.96 17.38 35.44
N ILE A 174 32.65 17.99 34.46
CA ILE A 174 32.18 18.03 33.07
C ILE A 174 32.12 16.62 32.48
N ARG A 175 33.17 15.80 32.67
CA ARG A 175 33.16 14.40 32.19
C ARG A 175 32.00 13.62 32.77
N ARG A 176 31.77 13.73 34.07
CA ARG A 176 30.64 13.06 34.72
C ARG A 176 29.29 13.49 34.15
N ALA A 177 29.10 14.78 33.90
CA ALA A 177 27.87 15.27 33.27
C ALA A 177 27.66 14.71 31.85
N LEU A 178 28.74 14.56 31.07
CA LEU A 178 28.69 13.94 29.74
C LEU A 178 28.37 12.44 29.80
N GLU A 179 28.98 11.72 30.76
CA GLU A 179 28.70 10.29 30.99
C GLU A 179 27.24 10.06 31.44
N ASP A 180 26.72 10.93 32.31
CA ASP A 180 25.31 10.89 32.71
C ASP A 180 24.38 11.19 31.53
N ALA A 181 24.72 12.16 30.67
CA ALA A 181 23.97 12.47 29.46
C ALA A 181 23.96 11.27 28.48
N GLU A 182 25.09 10.61 28.25
CA GLU A 182 25.21 9.41 27.41
C GLU A 182 24.32 8.28 27.94
N ARG A 183 24.40 7.99 29.25
CA ARG A 183 23.65 6.91 29.87
C ARG A 183 22.14 7.11 29.75
N ILE A 184 21.67 8.33 30.01
CA ILE A 184 20.23 8.66 29.95
C ILE A 184 19.74 8.68 28.50
N SER A 185 20.47 9.34 27.59
CA SER A 185 20.08 9.45 26.18
C SER A 185 20.03 8.10 25.46
N THR A 186 20.96 7.19 25.76
CA THR A 186 20.97 5.85 25.16
C THR A 186 19.73 5.04 25.57
N ALA A 187 19.30 5.15 26.84
CA ALA A 187 18.10 4.46 27.32
C ALA A 187 16.83 5.05 26.68
N ASP A 188 16.74 6.38 26.62
CA ASP A 188 15.60 7.10 26.07
C ASP A 188 15.44 6.91 24.55
N LEU A 189 16.55 6.91 23.81
CA LEU A 189 16.56 6.62 22.37
C LEU A 189 16.06 5.21 22.07
N ARG A 190 16.53 4.19 22.81
CA ARG A 190 16.06 2.81 22.64
C ARG A 190 14.56 2.69 22.94
N HIS A 191 14.09 3.37 23.96
CA HIS A 191 12.67 3.39 24.33
C HIS A 191 11.81 4.05 23.25
N SER A 192 12.22 5.23 22.77
CA SER A 192 11.53 5.99 21.73
C SER A 192 11.42 5.20 20.41
N LEU A 193 12.50 4.51 20.02
CA LEU A 193 12.51 3.64 18.84
C LEU A 193 11.64 2.38 19.02
N SER A 194 11.49 1.86 20.26
CA SER A 194 10.63 0.71 20.54
C SER A 194 9.14 1.08 20.53
N ILE A 195 8.74 2.15 21.22
CA ILE A 195 7.32 2.55 21.30
C ILE A 195 6.74 2.79 19.90
N LYS A 196 7.46 3.50 19.04
CA LYS A 196 6.98 3.80 17.69
C LYS A 196 6.95 2.57 16.78
N LYS A 197 7.73 1.53 17.08
CA LYS A 197 7.63 0.23 16.38
C LYS A 197 6.30 -0.45 16.69
N ASP A 198 5.86 -0.40 17.94
CA ASP A 198 4.63 -1.05 18.39
C ASP A 198 3.37 -0.30 17.90
N ASN A 199 3.41 1.04 17.87
CA ASN A 199 2.31 1.86 17.32
C ASN A 199 2.08 1.70 15.80
N HIS A 200 3.02 1.09 15.07
CA HIS A 200 2.86 0.77 13.65
C HIS A 200 2.43 -0.69 13.42
N ALA A 201 2.35 -1.51 14.48
CA ALA A 201 1.90 -2.90 14.41
C ALA A 201 0.38 -3.08 14.70
N GLU A 202 -0.31 -2.01 15.14
CA GLU A 202 -1.77 -1.92 15.28
C GLU A 202 -2.41 -1.20 14.07
#